data_AF-A0A1F9QAJ7-F1
#
_entry.id   AF-A0A1F9QAJ7-F1
#
_cell.length_a   1.000
_cell.length_b   1.000
_cell.length_c   1.000
_cell.angle_alpha   90.00
_cell.angle_beta   90.00
_cell.angle_gamma   90.00
#
_symmetry.space_group_name_H-M   'P 1'
#
loop_
_entity.id
_entity.type
_entity.pdbx_description
1 polymer ?
#
loop_
_entity_poly.entity_id
_entity_poly.type
_entity_poly.pdbx_seq_one_letter_code
_entity_poly.pdbx_strand_id
1 'polypeptide(L)'
;MTRKLLLLLPLLCAPAAPGFCQPDPGRAEAPADAAAVRDKLASSLFARGDLADKIVDAGMADRFISLEGLETHADVRSALMEWIRLNPGRAAATWLGIKGSGGKVHTSIQTREMTWEFNPSFLAAIKALNAAAGSASVSQEAMEMAARRLYGEAQLLDEAPAVVFGGAGGGGGASARLDYADYRLNRAGLERELSRAGEWLAAARPQGGRDAGGVYAAAFASYQDFVVAASALKGRSAISEREALRLEALRGRLRSLLSAMALRVRSSALEEAGAALGGDAAGAAAAALLAELQAAAGKLEALAARAASGGADLAELTRLVNAGEDSFARLYMRYTVYDALENLRRKAAGAGFSCFNDYAVYRLQAAFFPAAPYPRALAELAAAAAPLADALAGAAAGDISAVADLDAAGLERSADAVAAYAAHNRAVQFFSWGIIFRPVELQVLPGNGLPKFRPAFAIADIAAGKSRRGRAAAVAVAK
;
A
#
# COMPACT_ATOMS: atom_id res chain seq x y z
N MET A 1 -25.74 54.29 -23.22
CA MET A 1 -25.50 52.83 -23.15
C MET A 1 -24.07 52.45 -22.71
N THR A 2 -23.25 53.38 -22.22
CA THR A 2 -21.82 53.16 -21.90
C THR A 2 -21.50 52.94 -20.42
N ARG A 3 -22.47 53.07 -19.50
CA ARG A 3 -22.25 52.85 -18.05
C ARG A 3 -22.52 51.42 -17.55
N LYS A 4 -23.19 50.57 -18.35
CA LYS A 4 -23.43 49.15 -17.97
C LYS A 4 -22.27 48.21 -18.29
N LEU A 5 -21.35 48.59 -19.18
CA LEU A 5 -20.15 47.79 -19.49
C LEU A 5 -19.06 47.93 -18.40
N LEU A 6 -19.08 49.02 -17.62
CA LEU A 6 -18.10 49.31 -16.57
C LEU A 6 -18.36 48.56 -15.25
N LEU A 7 -19.54 47.97 -15.07
CA LEU A 7 -19.90 47.18 -13.89
C LEU A 7 -19.53 45.69 -14.01
N LEU A 8 -19.03 45.23 -15.17
CA LEU A 8 -18.53 43.87 -15.37
C LEU A 8 -16.99 43.74 -15.23
N LEU A 9 -16.25 44.85 -15.30
CA LEU A 9 -14.80 44.85 -15.05
C LEU A 9 -14.37 44.45 -13.62
N PRO A 10 -15.07 44.82 -12.52
CA PRO A 10 -14.62 44.45 -11.18
C PRO A 10 -14.88 42.97 -10.82
N LEU A 11 -15.69 42.25 -11.62
CA LEU A 11 -15.88 40.80 -11.49
C LEU A 11 -14.78 39.97 -12.18
N LEU A 12 -14.03 40.59 -13.11
CA LEU A 12 -12.90 39.97 -13.80
C LEU A 12 -11.53 40.31 -13.17
N CYS A 13 -11.49 41.33 -12.31
CA CYS A 13 -10.30 41.76 -11.57
C CYS A 13 -10.47 41.59 -10.04
N ALA A 14 -11.15 40.53 -9.60
CA ALA A 14 -11.04 40.14 -8.20
C ALA A 14 -9.57 39.82 -7.91
N PRO A 15 -8.94 40.43 -6.89
CA PRO A 15 -7.60 40.04 -6.49
C PRO A 15 -7.63 38.54 -6.21
N ALA A 16 -6.61 37.84 -6.72
CA ALA A 16 -6.32 36.48 -6.32
C ALA A 16 -6.59 36.35 -4.82
N ALA A 17 -7.37 35.34 -4.45
CA ALA A 17 -7.71 35.05 -3.06
C ALA A 17 -6.46 35.25 -2.18
N PRO A 18 -6.60 35.91 -1.01
CA PRO A 18 -5.50 36.05 -0.09
C PRO A 18 -4.93 34.65 0.16
N GLY A 19 -3.60 34.57 0.07
CA GLY A 19 -2.85 33.33 -0.08
C GLY A 19 -3.46 32.15 0.66
N PHE A 20 -3.67 31.07 -0.08
CA PHE A 20 -3.45 29.76 0.50
C PHE A 20 -1.98 29.72 0.95
N CYS A 21 -1.71 30.21 2.17
CA CYS A 21 -0.63 29.68 2.97
C CYS A 21 -0.94 28.19 3.13
N GLN A 22 -0.43 27.37 2.23
CA GLN A 22 -0.13 26.00 2.59
C GLN A 22 0.98 26.06 3.64
N PRO A 23 0.88 25.26 4.72
CA PRO A 23 1.94 25.16 5.70
C PRO A 23 3.18 24.55 5.06
N ASP A 24 4.35 24.90 5.58
CA ASP A 24 5.64 24.25 5.31
C ASP A 24 5.49 22.72 5.22
N PRO A 25 6.13 22.04 4.25
CA PRO A 25 6.05 20.59 4.07
C PRO A 25 6.94 19.83 5.07
N GLY A 26 6.98 20.28 6.34
CA GLY A 26 7.85 19.71 7.36
C GLY A 26 7.21 19.47 8.73
N ARG A 27 5.97 19.91 9.00
CA ARG A 27 5.37 19.73 10.33
C ARG A 27 3.84 19.88 10.29
N ALA A 28 3.12 18.76 10.33
CA ALA A 28 1.79 18.53 10.93
C ALA A 28 0.85 17.65 10.07
N GLU A 29 1.04 16.33 10.09
CA GLU A 29 0.00 15.36 9.72
C GLU A 29 -1.13 15.23 10.79
N ALA A 30 -1.10 16.00 11.87
CA ALA A 30 -1.98 15.79 13.02
C ALA A 30 -3.44 16.33 12.95
N PRO A 31 -3.81 17.39 12.23
CA PRO A 31 -5.14 18.01 12.43
C PRO A 31 -6.28 17.34 11.65
N ALA A 32 -6.03 16.77 10.47
CA ALA A 32 -7.06 16.15 9.64
C ALA A 32 -7.54 14.80 10.22
N ASP A 33 -6.60 13.98 10.70
CA ASP A 33 -6.88 12.70 11.34
C ASP A 33 -7.62 12.86 12.67
N ALA A 34 -7.28 13.91 13.45
CA ALA A 34 -7.96 14.21 14.70
C ALA A 34 -9.44 14.56 14.51
N ALA A 35 -9.78 15.30 13.44
CA ALA A 35 -11.16 15.64 13.12
C ALA A 35 -11.98 14.41 12.71
N ALA A 36 -11.41 13.54 11.86
CA ALA A 36 -12.07 12.30 11.43
C ALA A 36 -12.28 11.32 12.60
N VAL A 37 -11.29 11.17 13.48
CA VAL A 37 -11.40 10.32 14.67
C VAL A 37 -12.42 10.89 15.66
N ARG A 38 -12.44 12.20 15.87
CA ARG A 38 -13.44 12.87 16.72
C ARG A 38 -14.86 12.60 16.21
N ASP A 39 -15.10 12.78 14.92
CA ASP A 39 -16.44 12.60 14.34
C ASP A 39 -16.89 11.13 14.39
N LYS A 40 -15.94 10.19 14.27
CA LYS A 40 -16.16 8.74 14.47
C LYS A 40 -16.48 8.38 15.92
N LEU A 41 -15.76 8.94 16.90
CA LEU A 41 -16.02 8.72 18.33
C LEU A 41 -17.35 9.34 18.76
N ALA A 42 -17.75 10.48 18.18
CA ALA A 42 -19.04 11.09 18.45
C ALA A 42 -20.21 10.22 17.94
N SER A 43 -20.09 9.68 16.72
CA SER A 43 -21.18 8.96 16.05
C SER A 43 -21.27 7.46 16.37
N SER A 44 -20.16 6.79 16.68
CA SER A 44 -20.11 5.32 16.85
C SER A 44 -19.93 4.89 18.30
N LEU A 45 -20.92 4.15 18.83
CA LEU A 45 -20.83 3.54 20.16
C LEU A 45 -19.74 2.47 20.23
N PHE A 46 -19.53 1.72 19.15
CA PHE A 46 -18.46 0.73 19.02
C PHE A 46 -17.07 1.37 19.13
N ALA A 47 -16.84 2.49 18.45
CA ALA A 47 -15.56 3.19 18.51
C ALA A 47 -15.25 3.75 19.92
N ARG A 48 -16.29 4.18 20.67
CA ARG A 48 -16.13 4.57 22.07
C ARG A 48 -15.80 3.37 22.96
N GLY A 49 -16.43 2.22 22.72
CA GLY A 49 -16.14 0.97 23.43
C GLY A 49 -14.69 0.54 23.23
N ASP A 50 -14.22 0.49 21.99
CA ASP A 50 -12.84 0.12 21.66
C ASP A 50 -11.80 1.09 22.26
N LEU A 51 -12.10 2.40 22.31
CA LEU A 51 -11.23 3.37 22.99
C LEU A 51 -11.24 3.17 24.51
N ALA A 52 -12.41 2.94 25.10
CA ALA A 52 -12.53 2.72 26.54
C ALA A 52 -11.73 1.48 26.96
N ASP A 53 -11.85 0.39 26.20
CA ASP A 53 -11.09 -0.85 26.44
C ASP A 53 -9.58 -0.60 26.33
N LYS A 54 -9.13 0.13 25.30
CA LYS A 54 -7.71 0.53 25.15
C LYS A 54 -7.19 1.44 26.27
N ILE A 55 -8.03 2.31 26.83
CA ILE A 55 -7.66 3.17 27.97
C ILE A 55 -7.49 2.32 29.23
N VAL A 56 -8.35 1.32 29.43
CA VAL A 56 -8.26 0.39 30.56
C VAL A 56 -7.06 -0.54 30.41
N ASP A 57 -6.85 -1.13 29.25
CA ASP A 57 -5.69 -1.99 28.95
C ASP A 57 -4.35 -1.27 29.12
N ALA A 58 -4.33 0.03 28.81
CA ALA A 58 -3.15 0.88 29.02
C ALA A 58 -2.98 1.32 30.49
N GLY A 59 -3.91 0.97 31.39
CA GLY A 59 -3.86 1.33 32.81
C GLY A 59 -4.02 2.82 33.08
N MET A 60 -4.79 3.54 32.25
CA MET A 60 -4.92 5.01 32.29
C MET A 60 -6.32 5.50 32.68
N ALA A 61 -7.20 4.62 33.17
CA ALA A 61 -8.59 4.97 33.47
C ALA A 61 -8.73 6.10 34.52
N ASP A 62 -7.84 6.10 35.52
CA ASP A 62 -7.73 7.09 36.61
C ASP A 62 -7.44 8.52 36.13
N ARG A 63 -6.85 8.69 34.94
CA ARG A 63 -6.54 10.00 34.34
C ARG A 63 -7.75 10.71 33.75
N PHE A 64 -8.79 9.96 33.42
CA PHE A 64 -9.95 10.48 32.69
C PHE A 64 -11.22 10.47 33.54
N ILE A 65 -11.37 9.51 34.44
CA ILE A 65 -12.52 9.35 35.33
C ILE A 65 -12.05 9.03 36.76
N SER A 66 -12.84 9.42 37.76
CA SER A 66 -12.62 8.97 39.14
C SER A 66 -12.99 7.49 39.26
N LEU A 67 -12.11 6.68 39.85
CA LEU A 67 -12.35 5.26 40.10
C LEU A 67 -13.02 5.01 41.47
N GLU A 68 -13.23 6.05 42.28
CA GLU A 68 -13.89 5.92 43.57
C GLU A 68 -15.34 5.45 43.40
N GLY A 69 -15.66 4.28 43.96
CA GLY A 69 -16.99 3.66 43.88
C GLY A 69 -17.26 2.83 42.62
N LEU A 70 -16.26 2.64 41.73
CA LEU A 70 -16.37 1.76 40.56
C LEU A 70 -15.67 0.43 40.85
N GLU A 71 -16.43 -0.60 41.20
CA GLU A 71 -15.89 -1.90 41.61
C GLU A 71 -15.63 -2.87 40.44
N THR A 72 -16.34 -2.69 39.32
CA THR A 72 -16.23 -3.62 38.18
C THR A 72 -15.64 -2.97 36.93
N HIS A 73 -14.98 -3.77 36.10
CA HIS A 73 -14.47 -3.36 34.78
C HIS A 73 -15.59 -2.81 33.88
N ALA A 74 -16.82 -3.33 34.01
CA ALA A 74 -17.97 -2.85 33.25
C ALA A 74 -18.38 -1.42 33.66
N ASP A 75 -18.26 -1.07 34.95
CA ASP A 75 -18.59 0.26 35.46
C ASP A 75 -17.55 1.29 35.01
N VAL A 76 -16.27 0.93 35.09
CA VAL A 76 -15.15 1.75 34.58
C VAL A 76 -15.30 2.00 33.08
N ARG A 77 -15.63 0.96 32.30
CA ARG A 77 -15.87 1.07 30.86
C ARG A 77 -17.06 1.98 30.54
N SER A 78 -18.16 1.85 31.27
CA SER A 78 -19.36 2.65 31.07
C SER A 78 -19.11 4.14 31.37
N ALA A 79 -18.40 4.43 32.47
CA ALA A 79 -17.98 5.78 32.83
C ALA A 79 -17.01 6.38 31.79
N LEU A 80 -16.08 5.59 31.24
CA LEU A 80 -15.18 6.03 30.16
C LEU A 80 -15.93 6.31 28.86
N MET A 81 -16.89 5.48 28.47
CA MET A 81 -17.70 5.71 27.28
C MET A 81 -18.52 7.00 27.37
N GLU A 82 -19.02 7.33 28.57
CA GLU A 82 -19.72 8.58 28.84
C GLU A 82 -18.75 9.78 28.82
N TRP A 83 -17.56 9.64 29.39
CA TRP A 83 -16.52 10.66 29.31
C TRP A 83 -16.09 10.96 27.85
N ILE A 84 -15.92 9.92 27.02
CA ILE A 84 -15.58 10.04 25.59
C ILE A 84 -16.68 10.79 24.83
N ARG A 85 -17.96 10.51 25.16
CA ARG A 85 -19.12 11.19 24.56
C ARG A 85 -19.11 12.69 24.88
N LEU A 86 -18.78 13.06 26.11
CA LEU A 86 -18.73 14.45 26.57
C LEU A 86 -17.46 15.19 26.10
N ASN A 87 -16.37 14.48 25.80
CA ASN A 87 -15.06 15.06 25.45
C ASN A 87 -14.46 14.48 24.16
N PRO A 88 -15.14 14.55 23.01
CA PRO A 88 -14.71 13.84 21.79
C PRO A 88 -13.37 14.36 21.24
N GLY A 89 -13.04 15.64 21.43
CA GLY A 89 -11.75 16.22 21.01
C GLY A 89 -10.56 15.68 21.81
N ARG A 90 -10.70 15.57 23.14
CA ARG A 90 -9.65 14.98 24.00
C ARG A 90 -9.53 13.48 23.77
N ALA A 91 -10.65 12.80 23.57
CA ALA A 91 -10.68 11.38 23.24
C ALA A 91 -9.98 11.06 21.90
N ALA A 92 -10.16 11.91 20.87
CA ALA A 92 -9.46 11.75 19.60
C ALA A 92 -7.94 11.91 19.73
N ALA A 93 -7.47 12.87 20.54
CA ALA A 93 -6.05 13.02 20.84
C ALA A 93 -5.48 11.80 21.59
N THR A 94 -6.22 11.27 22.57
CA THR A 94 -5.84 10.04 23.29
C THR A 94 -5.79 8.84 22.36
N TRP A 95 -6.77 8.68 21.47
CA TRP A 95 -6.82 7.59 20.48
C TRP A 95 -5.60 7.62 19.55
N LEU A 96 -5.26 8.80 19.02
CA LEU A 96 -4.08 8.97 18.16
C LEU A 96 -2.78 8.76 18.93
N GLY A 97 -2.72 9.22 20.18
CA GLY A 97 -1.59 8.98 21.08
C GLY A 97 -1.35 7.48 21.30
N ILE A 98 -2.38 6.72 21.67
CA ILE A 98 -2.29 5.27 21.89
C ILE A 98 -1.89 4.53 20.60
N LYS A 99 -2.44 4.94 19.44
CA LYS A 99 -2.16 4.32 18.14
C LYS A 99 -0.73 4.59 17.66
N GLY A 100 -0.20 5.80 17.90
CA GLY A 100 1.14 6.21 17.47
C GLY A 100 2.28 5.66 18.34
N SER A 101 2.00 5.26 19.58
CA SER A 101 3.04 4.89 20.55
C SER A 101 3.00 3.44 21.02
N GLY A 102 2.45 2.54 20.20
CA GLY A 102 2.40 1.10 20.51
C GLY A 102 1.67 0.77 21.82
N GLY A 103 0.69 1.59 22.20
CA GLY A 103 -0.11 1.38 23.42
C GLY A 103 0.35 2.12 24.68
N LYS A 104 1.41 2.94 24.66
CA LYS A 104 1.85 3.71 25.84
C LYS A 104 2.18 5.16 25.49
N VAL A 105 1.44 6.14 26.02
CA VAL A 105 1.71 7.57 25.77
C VAL A 105 2.92 8.02 26.61
N HIS A 106 4.05 8.30 25.98
CA HIS A 106 5.25 8.79 26.67
C HIS A 106 5.02 10.21 27.21
N THR A 107 5.16 10.39 28.53
CA THR A 107 4.96 11.67 29.23
C THR A 107 6.19 12.58 29.29
N SER A 108 7.35 12.13 28.80
CA SER A 108 8.54 12.98 28.65
C SER A 108 9.50 12.42 27.61
N ILE A 109 10.11 13.28 26.81
CA ILE A 109 11.24 12.92 25.95
C ILE A 109 12.48 12.98 26.84
N GLN A 110 12.92 11.84 27.37
CA GLN A 110 14.24 11.72 27.99
C GLN A 110 15.28 11.54 26.88
N THR A 111 15.97 12.62 26.50
CA THR A 111 17.21 12.49 25.73
C THR A 111 18.26 11.89 26.65
N ARG A 112 18.57 10.60 26.44
CA ARG A 112 19.74 9.94 27.03
C ARG A 112 20.87 9.99 26.00
N GLU A 113 22.04 10.41 26.44
CA GLU A 113 23.28 10.22 25.68
C GLU A 113 23.53 8.72 25.62
N MET A 114 23.34 8.10 24.45
CA MET A 114 23.59 6.68 24.26
C MET A 114 25.10 6.44 24.14
N THR A 115 25.74 5.96 25.19
CA THR A 115 27.02 5.27 25.09
C THR A 115 26.76 3.86 24.57
N TRP A 116 27.19 3.59 23.35
CA TRP A 116 27.13 2.27 22.74
C TRP A 116 28.29 1.43 23.26
N GLU A 117 28.00 0.47 24.14
CA GLU A 117 28.94 -0.61 24.47
C GLU A 117 28.66 -1.79 23.54
N PHE A 118 29.67 -2.19 22.77
CA PHE A 118 29.55 -3.39 21.94
C PHE A 118 29.33 -4.62 22.82
N ASN A 119 28.38 -5.47 22.42
CA ASN A 119 28.11 -6.70 23.13
C ASN A 119 29.42 -7.53 23.23
N PRO A 120 29.90 -7.88 24.44
CA PRO A 120 31.15 -8.62 24.61
C PRO A 120 31.15 -9.98 23.88
N SER A 121 29.98 -10.59 23.65
CA SER A 121 29.87 -11.81 22.84
C SER A 121 30.16 -11.58 21.36
N PHE A 122 29.80 -10.42 20.81
CA PHE A 122 30.09 -10.02 19.44
C PHE A 122 31.60 -9.80 19.24
N LEU A 123 32.25 -9.14 20.20
CA LEU A 123 33.71 -8.98 20.19
C LEU A 123 34.44 -10.33 20.29
N ALA A 124 33.92 -11.27 21.07
CA ALA A 124 34.47 -12.63 21.15
C ALA A 124 34.31 -13.39 19.82
N ALA A 125 33.16 -13.24 19.15
CA ALA A 125 32.91 -13.86 17.84
C ALA A 125 33.82 -13.30 16.73
N ILE A 126 34.06 -11.98 16.71
CA ILE A 126 35.03 -11.35 15.79
C ILE A 126 36.45 -11.87 16.05
N LYS A 127 36.85 -12.01 17.32
CA LYS A 127 38.16 -12.56 17.67
C LYS A 127 38.31 -14.01 17.20
N ALA A 128 37.28 -14.83 17.36
CA ALA A 128 37.28 -16.21 16.89
C ALA A 128 37.37 -16.30 15.36
N LEU A 129 36.67 -15.42 14.63
CA LEU A 129 36.73 -15.35 13.17
C LEU A 129 38.11 -14.92 12.67
N ASN A 130 38.72 -13.90 13.28
CA ASN A 130 40.07 -13.45 12.94
C ASN A 130 41.13 -14.53 13.25
N ALA A 131 40.98 -15.27 14.34
CA ALA A 131 41.86 -16.40 14.66
C ALA A 131 41.72 -17.55 13.63
N ALA A 132 40.49 -17.81 13.17
CA ALA A 132 40.21 -18.81 12.15
C ALA A 132 40.75 -18.42 10.77
N ALA A 133 40.61 -17.15 10.38
CA ALA A 133 41.13 -16.63 9.10
C ALA A 133 42.67 -16.62 9.03
N GLY A 134 43.35 -16.55 10.18
CA GLY A 134 44.82 -16.61 10.27
C GLY A 134 45.40 -18.03 10.26
N SER A 135 44.57 -19.07 10.33
CA SER A 135 45.03 -20.46 10.44
C SER A 135 44.74 -21.24 9.15
N ALA A 136 45.80 -21.61 8.43
CA ALA A 136 45.71 -22.39 7.17
C ALA A 136 45.13 -23.81 7.34
N SER A 137 44.91 -24.25 8.58
CA SER A 137 44.32 -25.55 8.91
C SER A 137 42.79 -25.54 9.04
N VAL A 138 42.16 -24.36 8.95
CA VAL A 138 40.71 -24.23 9.12
C VAL A 138 40.02 -24.38 7.76
N SER A 139 39.11 -25.36 7.64
CA SER A 139 38.37 -25.59 6.41
C SER A 139 37.45 -24.41 6.08
N GLN A 140 37.20 -24.19 4.79
CA GLN A 140 36.33 -23.12 4.29
C GLN A 140 34.91 -23.21 4.90
N GLU A 141 34.40 -24.41 5.15
CA GLU A 141 33.12 -24.63 5.84
C GLU A 141 33.12 -24.12 7.29
N ALA A 142 34.23 -24.27 8.02
CA ALA A 142 34.34 -23.76 9.39
C ALA A 142 34.38 -22.22 9.42
N MET A 143 34.99 -21.58 8.42
CA MET A 143 34.93 -20.12 8.23
C MET A 143 33.51 -19.64 7.86
N GLU A 144 32.81 -20.34 6.97
CA GLU A 144 31.43 -20.01 6.59
C GLU A 144 30.45 -20.18 7.76
N MET A 145 30.60 -21.23 8.58
CA MET A 145 29.80 -21.37 9.81
C MET A 145 30.09 -20.26 10.82
N ALA A 146 31.35 -19.86 10.99
CA ALA A 146 31.71 -18.76 11.88
C ALA A 146 31.15 -17.41 11.39
N ALA A 147 31.17 -17.17 10.08
CA ALA A 147 30.56 -15.99 9.46
C ALA A 147 29.03 -16.01 9.59
N ARG A 148 28.38 -17.17 9.41
CA ARG A 148 26.93 -17.33 9.62
C ARG A 148 26.52 -17.08 11.07
N ARG A 149 27.35 -17.45 12.05
CA ARG A 149 27.14 -17.12 13.47
C ARG A 149 27.29 -15.63 13.78
N LEU A 150 28.07 -14.89 12.98
CA LEU A 150 28.29 -13.46 13.17
C LEU A 150 27.17 -12.61 12.55
N TYR A 151 26.62 -13.03 11.41
CA TYR A 151 25.65 -12.25 10.62
C TYR A 151 24.22 -12.83 10.59
N GLY A 152 24.01 -14.05 11.08
CA GLY A 152 22.68 -14.61 11.29
C GLY A 152 22.16 -14.27 12.68
N GLU A 153 21.27 -13.29 12.79
CA GLU A 153 20.68 -12.91 14.08
C GLU A 153 19.99 -14.08 14.80
N ALA A 154 20.41 -14.28 16.05
CA ALA A 154 19.64 -14.67 17.24
C ALA A 154 18.31 -15.45 17.05
N GLN A 155 18.40 -16.76 16.83
CA GLN A 155 17.67 -17.83 17.56
C GLN A 155 17.99 -19.19 16.93
N LEU A 156 19.20 -19.69 17.14
CA LEU A 156 19.48 -21.13 16.98
C LEU A 156 20.11 -21.61 18.29
N LEU A 157 19.25 -21.98 19.24
CA LEU A 157 19.59 -23.00 20.21
C LEU A 157 19.67 -24.31 19.43
N ASP A 158 20.85 -24.93 19.46
CA ASP A 158 21.21 -26.27 19.00
C ASP A 158 20.38 -26.83 17.84
N GLU A 159 20.85 -26.59 16.62
CA GLU A 159 20.51 -27.44 15.49
C GLU A 159 20.96 -28.87 15.82
N ALA A 160 20.00 -29.78 16.01
CA ALA A 160 20.25 -31.21 15.89
C ALA A 160 20.91 -31.46 14.53
N PRO A 161 21.93 -32.33 14.44
CA PRO A 161 22.69 -32.52 13.21
C PRO A 161 21.77 -32.89 12.05
N ALA A 162 22.00 -32.24 10.91
CA ALA A 162 21.40 -32.62 9.65
C ALA A 162 21.78 -34.07 9.34
N VAL A 163 20.78 -34.94 9.22
CA VAL A 163 20.95 -36.32 8.82
C VAL A 163 21.38 -36.36 7.35
N VAL A 164 22.66 -36.62 7.11
CA VAL A 164 23.19 -36.95 5.78
C VAL A 164 23.10 -38.47 5.61
N PHE A 165 22.19 -38.95 4.77
CA PHE A 165 22.26 -40.32 4.25
C PHE A 165 23.05 -40.30 2.93
N GLY A 166 24.23 -40.93 2.93
CA GLY A 166 24.98 -41.13 1.69
C GLY A 166 26.47 -41.40 1.86
N GLY A 167 26.83 -42.59 2.35
CA GLY A 167 28.19 -43.11 2.30
C GLY A 167 28.15 -44.62 2.16
N ALA A 168 28.29 -45.12 0.94
CA ALA A 168 28.26 -46.54 0.61
C ALA A 168 29.42 -47.30 1.30
N GLY A 169 29.10 -48.44 1.92
CA GLY A 169 30.10 -49.30 2.56
C GLY A 169 29.50 -50.55 3.21
N GLY A 170 29.11 -51.52 2.38
CA GLY A 170 29.15 -52.97 2.64
C GLY A 170 28.75 -53.56 4.00
N GLY A 171 27.64 -54.31 3.97
CA GLY A 171 27.64 -55.68 4.49
C GLY A 171 27.00 -55.92 5.86
N GLY A 172 26.17 -56.97 5.89
CA GLY A 172 25.87 -57.71 7.12
C GLY A 172 24.46 -57.50 7.65
N GLY A 173 23.59 -58.47 7.39
CA GLY A 173 22.26 -58.53 7.97
C GLY A 173 22.29 -58.46 9.49
N ALA A 174 21.70 -57.40 10.02
CA ALA A 174 21.08 -57.39 11.32
C ALA A 174 19.67 -56.87 11.10
N SER A 175 18.68 -57.66 11.52
CA SER A 175 17.31 -57.24 11.74
C SER A 175 17.29 -56.22 12.87
N ALA A 176 17.90 -55.05 12.65
CA ALA A 176 17.81 -53.92 13.54
C ALA A 176 16.37 -53.41 13.44
N ARG A 177 15.67 -53.43 14.57
CA ARG A 177 14.48 -52.62 14.76
C ARG A 177 14.85 -51.20 14.32
N LEU A 178 14.41 -50.80 13.12
CA LEU A 178 14.55 -49.44 12.62
C LEU A 178 14.04 -48.50 13.72
N ASP A 179 14.97 -47.71 14.24
CA ASP A 179 14.78 -46.89 15.42
C ASP A 179 13.64 -45.90 15.19
N TYR A 180 12.49 -46.16 15.83
CA TYR A 180 11.46 -45.14 16.05
C TYR A 180 12.01 -43.92 16.84
N ALA A 181 13.24 -44.02 17.37
CA ALA A 181 13.95 -42.98 18.09
C ALA A 181 14.43 -41.83 17.19
N ASP A 182 14.62 -42.04 15.88
CA ASP A 182 15.22 -41.04 15.00
C ASP A 182 14.21 -40.05 14.40
N TYR A 183 12.92 -40.39 14.35
CA TYR A 183 11.86 -39.54 13.79
C TYR A 183 11.18 -38.68 14.87
N ARG A 184 11.96 -37.86 15.56
CA ARG A 184 11.42 -36.85 16.50
C ARG A 184 10.66 -35.77 15.74
N LEU A 185 9.38 -35.60 16.04
CA LEU A 185 8.55 -34.58 15.42
C LEU A 185 8.79 -33.21 16.07
N ASN A 186 9.33 -32.26 15.29
CA ASN A 186 9.36 -30.85 15.71
C ASN A 186 7.97 -30.21 15.58
N ARG A 187 7.17 -30.31 16.65
CA ARG A 187 5.79 -29.79 16.70
C ARG A 187 5.71 -28.28 16.44
N ALA A 188 6.56 -27.51 17.10
CA ALA A 188 6.60 -26.05 16.93
C ALA A 188 7.05 -25.65 15.52
N GLY A 189 7.90 -26.45 14.87
CA GLY A 189 8.24 -26.29 13.46
C GLY A 189 7.03 -26.52 12.55
N LEU A 190 6.35 -27.66 12.72
CA LEU A 190 5.18 -28.03 11.91
C LEU A 190 4.02 -27.03 12.05
N GLU A 191 3.71 -26.56 13.26
CA GLU A 191 2.66 -25.57 13.50
C GLU A 191 2.97 -24.22 12.84
N ARG A 192 4.24 -23.77 12.91
CA ARG A 192 4.69 -22.55 12.21
C ARG A 192 4.58 -22.69 10.69
N GLU A 193 4.94 -23.84 10.14
CA GLU A 193 4.81 -24.12 8.70
C GLU A 193 3.34 -24.07 8.25
N LEU A 194 2.43 -24.68 9.02
CA LEU A 194 1.00 -24.65 8.73
C LEU A 194 0.44 -23.23 8.77
N SER A 195 0.80 -22.43 9.79
CA SER A 195 0.37 -21.03 9.88
C SER A 195 0.83 -20.23 8.66
N ARG A 196 2.13 -20.32 8.31
CA ARG A 196 2.70 -19.60 7.17
C ARG A 196 2.06 -20.01 5.84
N ALA A 197 1.86 -21.31 5.63
CA ALA A 197 1.19 -21.79 4.42
C ALA A 197 -0.26 -21.30 4.33
N GLY A 198 -0.97 -21.27 5.46
CA GLY A 198 -2.33 -20.74 5.56
C GLY A 198 -2.41 -19.23 5.28
N GLU A 199 -1.51 -18.44 5.88
CA GLU A 199 -1.39 -16.99 5.64
C GLU A 199 -1.11 -16.69 4.16
N TRP A 200 -0.20 -17.45 3.56
CA TRP A 200 0.18 -17.25 2.17
C TRP A 200 -0.95 -17.62 1.20
N LEU A 201 -1.68 -18.71 1.47
CA LEU A 201 -2.91 -19.04 0.74
C LEU A 201 -3.99 -17.96 0.91
N ALA A 202 -4.19 -17.45 2.12
CA ALA A 202 -5.16 -16.39 2.37
C ALA A 202 -4.81 -15.11 1.60
N ALA A 203 -3.54 -14.73 1.55
CA ALA A 203 -3.06 -13.57 0.81
C ALA A 203 -3.17 -13.75 -0.72
N ALA A 204 -2.94 -14.97 -1.22
CA ALA A 204 -3.01 -15.30 -2.63
C ALA A 204 -4.44 -15.62 -3.12
N ARG A 205 -5.45 -15.47 -2.26
CA ARG A 205 -6.85 -15.71 -2.62
C ARG A 205 -7.27 -14.77 -3.75
N PRO A 206 -7.79 -15.29 -4.89
CA PRO A 206 -8.21 -14.43 -5.99
C PRO A 206 -9.37 -13.52 -5.56
N GLN A 207 -9.16 -12.21 -5.66
CA GLN A 207 -10.23 -11.23 -5.48
C GLN A 207 -11.03 -11.13 -6.79
N GLY A 208 -12.32 -11.44 -6.75
CA GLY A 208 -13.19 -11.32 -7.95
C GLY A 208 -13.36 -12.59 -8.78
N GLY A 209 -13.04 -13.78 -8.26
CA GLY A 209 -13.49 -15.06 -8.83
C GLY A 209 -12.73 -15.58 -10.05
N ARG A 210 -11.68 -14.91 -10.51
CA ARG A 210 -10.74 -15.46 -11.51
C ARG A 210 -9.67 -16.29 -10.79
N ASP A 211 -9.91 -17.59 -10.62
CA ASP A 211 -8.84 -18.55 -10.29
C ASP A 211 -8.09 -18.85 -11.59
N ALA A 212 -6.89 -18.29 -11.74
CA ALA A 212 -6.03 -18.48 -12.91
C ALA A 212 -5.59 -19.96 -13.02
N GLY A 213 -6.44 -20.76 -13.65
CA GLY A 213 -6.17 -22.15 -14.02
C GLY A 213 -6.22 -23.15 -12.85
N GLY A 214 -7.09 -22.94 -11.86
CA GLY A 214 -7.41 -23.92 -10.81
C GLY A 214 -6.29 -24.25 -9.82
N VAL A 215 -5.17 -23.51 -9.88
CA VAL A 215 -3.99 -23.77 -9.04
C VAL A 215 -4.23 -23.35 -7.60
N TYR A 216 -5.05 -22.33 -7.35
CA TYR A 216 -5.45 -22.00 -5.99
C TYR A 216 -6.24 -23.15 -5.37
N ALA A 217 -7.23 -23.69 -6.09
CA ALA A 217 -8.01 -24.84 -5.63
C ALA A 217 -7.12 -26.07 -5.37
N ALA A 218 -6.16 -26.36 -6.25
CA ALA A 218 -5.21 -27.46 -6.07
C ALA A 218 -4.27 -27.25 -4.86
N ALA A 219 -3.75 -26.03 -4.68
CA ALA A 219 -2.91 -25.67 -3.54
C ALA A 219 -3.69 -25.75 -2.22
N PHE A 220 -4.94 -25.28 -2.22
CA PHE A 220 -5.83 -25.34 -1.07
C PHE A 220 -6.17 -26.78 -0.69
N ALA A 221 -6.49 -27.65 -1.67
CA ALA A 221 -6.70 -29.07 -1.42
C ALA A 221 -5.44 -29.75 -0.85
N SER A 222 -4.25 -29.46 -1.40
CA SER A 222 -2.99 -29.98 -0.88
C SER A 222 -2.69 -29.48 0.54
N TYR A 223 -3.09 -28.24 0.86
CA TYR A 223 -2.97 -27.69 2.21
C TYR A 223 -3.94 -28.37 3.18
N GLN A 224 -5.19 -28.63 2.77
CA GLN A 224 -6.14 -29.41 3.57
C GLN A 224 -5.59 -30.81 3.88
N ASP A 225 -5.06 -31.51 2.88
CA ASP A 225 -4.42 -32.81 3.06
C ASP A 225 -3.24 -32.74 4.05
N PHE A 226 -2.45 -31.67 3.98
CA PHE A 226 -1.33 -31.43 4.89
C PHE A 226 -1.80 -31.14 6.33
N VAL A 227 -2.84 -30.33 6.52
CA VAL A 227 -3.45 -30.06 7.83
C VAL A 227 -4.05 -31.33 8.44
N VAL A 228 -4.74 -32.14 7.62
CA VAL A 228 -5.33 -33.42 8.07
C VAL A 228 -4.24 -34.39 8.49
N ALA A 229 -3.17 -34.52 7.68
CA ALA A 229 -2.02 -35.36 8.01
C ALA A 229 -1.30 -34.87 9.28
N ALA A 230 -1.12 -33.57 9.45
CA ALA A 230 -0.51 -32.98 10.64
C ALA A 230 -1.37 -33.15 11.90
N SER A 231 -2.69 -32.99 11.79
CA SER A 231 -3.60 -33.13 12.93
C SER A 231 -3.70 -34.57 13.44
N ALA A 232 -3.57 -35.57 12.57
CA ALA A 232 -3.46 -36.99 12.94
C ALA A 232 -2.21 -37.30 13.79
N LEU A 233 -1.21 -36.42 13.79
CA LEU A 233 0.04 -36.56 14.54
C LEU A 233 0.06 -35.71 15.82
N LYS A 234 -1.02 -34.96 16.09
CA LYS A 234 -1.12 -34.09 17.26
C LYS A 234 -1.02 -34.90 18.55
N GLY A 235 -0.16 -34.45 19.46
CA GLY A 235 0.09 -35.12 20.74
C GLY A 235 1.17 -36.22 20.70
N ARG A 236 1.66 -36.62 19.53
CA ARG A 236 2.73 -37.62 19.38
C ARG A 236 4.11 -36.95 19.29
N SER A 237 5.12 -37.51 19.95
CA SER A 237 6.51 -36.99 19.95
C SER A 237 7.41 -37.74 18.96
N ALA A 238 7.04 -38.97 18.61
CA ALA A 238 7.67 -39.79 17.60
C ALA A 238 6.64 -40.22 16.54
N ILE A 239 7.08 -40.26 15.29
CA ILE A 239 6.29 -40.67 14.14
C ILE A 239 6.96 -41.86 13.46
N SER A 240 6.19 -42.64 12.71
CA SER A 240 6.76 -43.71 11.88
C SER A 240 7.41 -43.15 10.63
N GLU A 241 8.36 -43.88 10.05
CA GLU A 241 9.00 -43.55 8.77
C GLU A 241 7.97 -43.28 7.66
N ARG A 242 6.92 -44.12 7.57
CA ARG A 242 5.83 -43.93 6.60
C ARG A 242 5.07 -42.61 6.79
N GLU A 243 4.86 -42.19 8.04
CA GLU A 243 4.23 -40.91 8.36
C GLU A 243 5.15 -39.73 8.02
N ALA A 244 6.45 -39.85 8.32
CA ALA A 244 7.46 -38.85 7.98
C ALA A 244 7.56 -38.64 6.46
N LEU A 245 7.68 -39.73 5.70
CA LEU A 245 7.72 -39.70 4.23
C LEU A 245 6.45 -39.09 3.63
N ARG A 246 5.28 -39.41 4.20
CA ARG A 246 4.00 -38.82 3.78
C ARG A 246 3.97 -37.30 4.02
N LEU A 247 4.44 -36.83 5.18
CA LEU A 247 4.52 -35.40 5.46
C LEU A 247 5.47 -34.68 4.50
N GLU A 248 6.64 -35.24 4.21
CA GLU A 248 7.58 -34.65 3.26
C GLU A 248 7.03 -34.61 1.84
N ALA A 249 6.33 -35.66 1.39
CA ALA A 249 5.67 -35.67 0.10
C ALA A 249 4.58 -34.56 0.00
N LEU A 250 3.80 -34.38 1.07
CA LEU A 250 2.79 -33.31 1.15
C LEU A 250 3.44 -31.92 1.20
N ARG A 251 4.55 -31.75 1.92
CA ARG A 251 5.34 -30.50 1.93
C ARG A 251 5.88 -30.16 0.55
N GLY A 252 6.51 -31.12 -0.12
CA GLY A 252 7.04 -30.95 -1.47
C GLY A 252 5.95 -30.53 -2.44
N ARG A 253 4.82 -31.26 -2.44
CA ARG A 253 3.66 -30.94 -3.28
C ARG A 253 3.10 -29.55 -3.00
N LEU A 254 2.92 -29.20 -1.73
CA LEU A 254 2.42 -27.89 -1.34
C LEU A 254 3.38 -26.79 -1.81
N ARG A 255 4.69 -26.90 -1.55
CA ARG A 255 5.70 -25.92 -1.99
C ARG A 255 5.72 -25.74 -3.51
N SER A 256 5.59 -26.82 -4.27
CA SER A 256 5.50 -26.79 -5.73
C SER A 256 4.27 -26.02 -6.23
N LEU A 257 3.09 -26.32 -5.67
CA LEU A 257 1.84 -25.63 -6.01
C LEU A 257 1.86 -24.17 -5.58
N LEU A 258 2.44 -23.88 -4.42
CA LEU A 258 2.63 -22.53 -3.92
C LEU A 258 3.55 -21.73 -4.87
N SER A 259 4.70 -22.28 -5.24
CA SER A 259 5.64 -21.64 -6.18
C SER A 259 4.99 -21.36 -7.55
N ALA A 260 4.21 -22.32 -8.07
CA ALA A 260 3.45 -22.14 -9.30
C ALA A 260 2.42 -21.00 -9.17
N MET A 261 1.71 -20.92 -8.05
CA MET A 261 0.75 -19.86 -7.78
C MET A 261 1.40 -18.48 -7.76
N ALA A 262 2.55 -18.30 -7.10
CA ALA A 262 3.26 -17.02 -7.10
C ALA A 262 3.60 -16.55 -8.52
N LEU A 263 4.13 -17.46 -9.35
CA LEU A 263 4.48 -17.16 -10.74
C LEU A 263 3.25 -16.78 -11.58
N ARG A 264 2.10 -17.43 -11.37
CA ARG A 264 0.84 -17.07 -12.05
C ARG A 264 0.27 -15.74 -11.60
N VAL A 265 0.39 -15.40 -10.32
CA VAL A 265 0.00 -14.06 -9.82
C VAL A 265 0.83 -12.98 -10.54
N ARG A 266 2.13 -13.21 -10.72
CA ARG A 266 2.99 -12.32 -11.51
C ARG A 266 2.59 -12.26 -12.97
N SER A 267 2.29 -13.40 -13.58
CA SER A 267 1.79 -13.48 -14.97
C SER A 267 0.53 -12.64 -15.15
N SER A 268 -0.47 -12.82 -14.28
CA SER A 268 -1.72 -12.04 -14.31
C SER A 268 -1.47 -10.54 -14.17
N ALA A 269 -0.54 -10.11 -13.32
CA ALA A 269 -0.19 -8.70 -13.19
C ALA A 269 0.44 -8.12 -14.47
N LEU A 270 1.21 -8.92 -15.22
CA LEU A 270 1.75 -8.51 -16.53
C LEU A 270 0.67 -8.47 -17.61
N GLU A 271 -0.30 -9.39 -17.57
CA GLU A 271 -1.46 -9.37 -18.48
C GLU A 271 -2.35 -8.14 -18.23
N GLU A 272 -2.60 -7.80 -16.97
CA GLU A 272 -3.32 -6.57 -16.60
C GLU A 272 -2.58 -5.31 -17.06
N ALA A 273 -1.26 -5.27 -16.88
CA ALA A 273 -0.41 -4.19 -17.41
C ALA A 273 -0.49 -4.11 -18.94
N GLY A 274 -0.47 -5.26 -19.63
CA GLY A 274 -0.63 -5.33 -21.09
C GLY A 274 -2.00 -4.82 -21.55
N ALA A 275 -3.07 -5.18 -20.83
CA ALA A 275 -4.43 -4.71 -21.13
C ALA A 275 -4.56 -3.18 -20.95
N ALA A 276 -3.89 -2.60 -19.95
CA ALA A 276 -3.86 -1.15 -19.74
C ALA A 276 -3.13 -0.39 -20.87
N LEU A 277 -2.10 -1.01 -21.47
CA LEU A 277 -1.36 -0.43 -22.61
C LEU A 277 -2.10 -0.55 -23.94
N GLY A 278 -2.93 -1.58 -24.13
CA GLY A 278 -3.60 -1.91 -25.39
C GLY A 278 -4.70 -0.96 -25.88
N GLY A 279 -4.81 0.26 -25.34
CA GLY A 279 -5.76 1.28 -25.80
C GLY A 279 -5.34 1.97 -27.11
N ASP A 280 -6.31 2.52 -27.84
CA ASP A 280 -6.19 3.11 -29.20
C ASP A 280 -5.17 4.26 -29.40
N ALA A 281 -4.45 4.69 -28.36
CA ALA A 281 -3.48 5.79 -28.40
C ALA A 281 -2.00 5.35 -28.27
N ALA A 282 -1.73 4.03 -28.32
CA ALA A 282 -0.41 3.46 -28.09
C ALA A 282 0.54 3.66 -29.29
N GLY A 283 1.57 4.49 -29.13
CA GLY A 283 2.65 4.65 -30.11
C GLY A 283 3.56 3.41 -30.22
N ALA A 284 4.54 3.44 -31.14
CA ALA A 284 5.45 2.31 -31.38
C ALA A 284 6.19 1.80 -30.12
N ALA A 285 6.51 2.71 -29.19
CA ALA A 285 7.15 2.38 -27.92
C ALA A 285 6.24 1.56 -26.98
N ALA A 286 4.94 1.89 -26.93
CA ALA A 286 3.95 1.13 -26.17
C ALA A 286 3.74 -0.28 -26.76
N ALA A 287 3.75 -0.40 -28.09
CA ALA A 287 3.63 -1.68 -28.77
C ALA A 287 4.82 -2.62 -28.47
N ALA A 288 6.04 -2.07 -28.45
CA ALA A 288 7.23 -2.84 -28.05
C ALA A 288 7.15 -3.32 -26.59
N LEU A 289 6.78 -2.42 -25.67
CA LEU A 289 6.61 -2.77 -24.25
C LEU A 289 5.51 -3.82 -24.05
N LEU A 290 4.39 -3.72 -24.78
CA LEU A 290 3.31 -4.69 -24.76
C LEU A 290 3.78 -6.08 -25.21
N ALA A 291 4.54 -6.16 -26.30
CA ALA A 291 5.09 -7.43 -26.78
C ALA A 291 6.02 -8.07 -25.74
N GLU A 292 6.85 -7.27 -25.06
CA GLU A 292 7.72 -7.76 -23.97
C GLU A 292 6.92 -8.24 -22.75
N LEU A 293 5.86 -7.53 -22.36
CA LEU A 293 4.96 -7.94 -21.27
C LEU A 293 4.27 -9.27 -21.58
N GLN A 294 3.75 -9.43 -22.79
CA GLN A 294 3.12 -10.68 -23.23
C GLN A 294 4.13 -11.84 -23.26
N ALA A 295 5.34 -11.60 -23.76
CA ALA A 295 6.39 -12.62 -23.77
C ALA A 295 6.83 -13.02 -22.36
N ALA A 296 6.92 -12.06 -21.42
CA ALA A 296 7.25 -12.33 -20.03
C ALA A 296 6.13 -13.07 -19.29
N ALA A 297 4.87 -12.71 -19.51
CA ALA A 297 3.71 -13.45 -18.98
C ALA A 297 3.72 -14.92 -19.45
N GLY A 298 3.93 -15.16 -20.75
CA GLY A 298 4.06 -16.53 -21.29
C GLY A 298 5.22 -17.33 -20.68
N LYS A 299 6.37 -16.68 -20.42
CA LYS A 299 7.50 -17.31 -19.71
C LYS A 299 7.15 -17.67 -18.26
N LEU A 300 6.47 -16.78 -17.54
CA LEU A 300 6.04 -17.03 -16.16
C LEU A 300 5.03 -18.18 -16.09
N GLU A 301 4.09 -18.27 -17.04
CA GLU A 301 3.19 -19.43 -17.12
C GLU A 301 3.93 -20.74 -17.39
N ALA A 302 4.94 -20.73 -18.26
CA ALA A 302 5.76 -21.92 -18.52
C ALA A 302 6.55 -22.36 -17.26
N LEU A 303 7.12 -21.40 -16.52
CA LEU A 303 7.80 -21.67 -15.24
C LEU A 303 6.81 -22.18 -14.18
N ALA A 304 5.60 -21.60 -14.12
CA ALA A 304 4.54 -22.03 -13.21
C ALA A 304 4.09 -23.46 -13.52
N ALA A 305 3.92 -23.81 -14.80
CA ALA A 305 3.57 -25.17 -15.22
C ALA A 305 4.67 -26.18 -14.84
N ARG A 306 5.95 -25.80 -14.96
CA ARG A 306 7.07 -26.63 -14.51
C ARG A 306 7.09 -26.81 -13.00
N ALA A 307 6.85 -25.75 -12.23
CA ALA A 307 6.74 -25.85 -10.77
C ALA A 307 5.56 -26.73 -10.35
N ALA A 308 4.42 -26.65 -11.04
CA ALA A 308 3.22 -27.42 -10.74
C ALA A 308 3.33 -28.92 -11.05
N SER A 309 4.27 -29.37 -11.89
CA SER A 309 4.40 -30.78 -12.27
C SER A 309 4.86 -31.69 -11.12
N GLY A 310 5.35 -31.12 -10.01
CA GLY A 310 5.61 -31.85 -8.76
C GLY A 310 6.91 -32.66 -8.73
N GLY A 311 7.81 -32.49 -9.71
CA GLY A 311 9.11 -33.19 -9.79
C GLY A 311 10.34 -32.35 -9.43
N ALA A 312 10.16 -31.05 -9.18
CA ALA A 312 11.25 -30.14 -8.83
C ALA A 312 11.63 -30.26 -7.36
N ASP A 313 12.92 -30.34 -7.07
CA ASP A 313 13.43 -30.23 -5.71
C ASP A 313 13.35 -28.77 -5.19
N LEU A 314 13.64 -28.56 -3.91
CA LEU A 314 13.57 -27.22 -3.31
C LEU A 314 14.49 -26.21 -4.00
N ALA A 315 15.70 -26.63 -4.39
CA ALA A 315 16.69 -25.75 -5.02
C ALA A 315 16.26 -25.36 -6.44
N GLU A 316 15.64 -26.28 -7.18
CA GLU A 316 15.02 -26.02 -8.47
C GLU A 316 13.82 -25.07 -8.33
N LEU A 317 12.90 -25.31 -7.38
CA LEU A 317 11.78 -24.41 -7.13
C LEU A 317 12.25 -22.99 -6.82
N THR A 318 13.25 -22.83 -5.96
CA THR A 318 13.84 -21.52 -5.65
C THR A 318 14.44 -20.87 -6.90
N ARG A 319 15.16 -21.62 -7.74
CA ARG A 319 15.71 -21.09 -9.00
C ARG A 319 14.61 -20.65 -9.97
N LEU A 320 13.53 -21.42 -10.10
CA LEU A 320 12.39 -21.09 -10.98
C LEU A 320 11.71 -19.80 -10.51
N VAL A 321 11.43 -19.68 -9.21
CA VAL A 321 10.80 -18.49 -8.63
C VAL A 321 11.70 -17.27 -8.79
N ASN A 322 12.99 -17.37 -8.44
CA ASN A 322 13.93 -16.25 -8.56
C ASN A 322 14.10 -15.79 -10.01
N ALA A 323 14.22 -16.71 -10.96
CA ALA A 323 14.28 -16.37 -12.38
C ALA A 323 13.01 -15.66 -12.89
N GLY A 324 11.85 -16.08 -12.38
CA GLY A 324 10.57 -15.42 -12.63
C GLY A 324 10.49 -14.01 -12.04
N GLU A 325 10.83 -13.86 -10.76
CA GLU A 325 10.81 -12.58 -10.05
C GLU A 325 11.80 -11.57 -10.63
N ASP A 326 13.01 -11.99 -11.00
CA ASP A 326 14.00 -11.12 -11.64
C ASP A 326 13.53 -10.58 -13.00
N SER A 327 12.78 -11.41 -13.74
CA SER A 327 12.20 -11.03 -15.03
C SER A 327 11.00 -10.11 -14.84
N PHE A 328 10.14 -10.43 -13.87
CA PHE A 328 8.97 -9.66 -13.50
C PHE A 328 9.36 -8.27 -12.99
N ALA A 329 10.23 -8.18 -11.98
CA ALA A 329 10.55 -6.94 -11.28
C ALA A 329 11.12 -5.86 -12.23
N ARG A 330 12.05 -6.25 -13.10
CA ARG A 330 12.65 -5.33 -14.09
C ARG A 330 11.62 -4.78 -15.06
N LEU A 331 10.79 -5.65 -15.61
CA LEU A 331 9.79 -5.28 -16.61
C LEU A 331 8.62 -4.51 -16.00
N TYR A 332 8.17 -4.92 -14.82
CA TYR A 332 7.07 -4.27 -14.11
C TYR A 332 7.47 -2.88 -13.63
N MET A 333 8.69 -2.69 -13.11
CA MET A 333 9.20 -1.35 -12.78
C MET A 333 9.18 -0.44 -14.01
N ARG A 334 9.69 -0.92 -15.15
CA ARG A 334 9.67 -0.17 -16.41
C ARG A 334 8.26 0.21 -16.85
N TYR A 335 7.31 -0.73 -16.75
CA TYR A 335 5.90 -0.48 -17.01
C TYR A 335 5.31 0.58 -16.06
N THR A 336 5.56 0.50 -14.76
CA THR A 336 5.01 1.48 -13.79
C THR A 336 5.51 2.89 -14.03
N VAL A 337 6.78 3.04 -14.42
CA VAL A 337 7.36 4.34 -14.82
C VAL A 337 6.69 4.84 -16.10
N TYR A 338 6.55 3.97 -17.10
CA TYR A 338 5.87 4.30 -18.35
C TYR A 338 4.42 4.75 -18.11
N ASP A 339 3.64 4.00 -17.32
CA ASP A 339 2.25 4.32 -17.01
C ASP A 339 2.12 5.64 -16.24
N ALA A 340 3.02 5.91 -15.29
CA ALA A 340 3.06 7.19 -14.58
C ALA A 340 3.33 8.37 -15.52
N LEU A 341 4.31 8.25 -16.41
CA LEU A 341 4.62 9.28 -17.42
C LEU A 341 3.49 9.46 -18.43
N GLU A 342 2.83 8.37 -18.82
CA GLU A 342 1.72 8.40 -19.76
C GLU A 342 0.49 9.06 -19.12
N ASN A 343 0.24 8.81 -17.83
CA ASN A 343 -0.78 9.53 -17.06
C ASN A 343 -0.45 11.03 -16.97
N LEU A 344 0.81 11.38 -16.69
CA LEU A 344 1.27 12.77 -16.69
C LEU A 344 1.10 13.42 -18.07
N ARG A 345 1.37 12.69 -19.16
CA ARG A 345 1.16 13.15 -20.54
C ARG A 345 -0.30 13.40 -20.83
N ARG A 346 -1.20 12.51 -20.40
CA ARG A 346 -2.65 12.72 -20.54
C ARG A 346 -3.13 13.94 -19.76
N LYS A 347 -2.64 14.13 -18.53
CA LYS A 347 -2.92 15.33 -17.73
C LYS A 347 -2.43 16.60 -18.44
N ALA A 348 -1.21 16.59 -18.97
CA ALA A 348 -0.61 17.72 -19.69
C ALA A 348 -1.31 18.01 -21.03
N ALA A 349 -1.65 16.98 -21.82
CA ALA A 349 -2.38 17.12 -23.08
C ALA A 349 -3.84 17.58 -22.87
N GLY A 350 -4.43 17.26 -21.72
CA GLY A 350 -5.75 17.72 -21.29
C GLY A 350 -5.81 19.20 -20.89
N ALA A 351 -4.69 19.92 -20.92
CA ALA A 351 -4.58 21.35 -20.58
C ALA A 351 -5.17 22.28 -21.67
N GLY A 352 -6.30 21.91 -22.27
CA GLY A 352 -7.08 22.74 -23.18
C GLY A 352 -8.04 23.66 -22.44
N PHE A 353 -8.61 24.64 -23.17
CA PHE A 353 -9.62 25.52 -22.60
C PHE A 353 -10.95 24.79 -22.46
N SER A 354 -11.46 24.79 -21.23
CA SER A 354 -12.62 24.02 -20.84
C SER A 354 -13.96 24.73 -21.15
N CYS A 355 -13.91 26.04 -21.38
CA CYS A 355 -15.03 26.89 -21.79
C CYS A 355 -14.53 28.23 -22.39
N PHE A 356 -15.44 29.05 -22.92
CA PHE A 356 -15.09 30.36 -23.52
C PHE A 356 -14.45 31.31 -22.50
N ASN A 357 -14.99 31.38 -21.27
CA ASN A 357 -14.45 32.23 -20.22
C ASN A 357 -13.03 31.81 -19.82
N ASP A 358 -12.75 30.51 -19.82
CA ASP A 358 -11.42 29.95 -19.56
C ASP A 358 -10.40 30.47 -20.58
N TYR A 359 -10.74 30.39 -21.87
CA TYR A 359 -9.95 30.96 -22.94
C TYR A 359 -9.77 32.48 -22.82
N ALA A 360 -10.84 33.23 -22.54
CA ALA A 360 -10.78 34.69 -22.45
C ALA A 360 -9.92 35.16 -21.26
N VAL A 361 -10.10 34.54 -20.10
CA VAL A 361 -9.31 34.82 -18.88
C VAL A 361 -7.84 34.48 -19.11
N TYR A 362 -7.55 33.32 -19.73
CA TYR A 362 -6.18 32.99 -20.11
C TYR A 362 -5.58 34.04 -21.05
N ARG A 363 -6.26 34.40 -22.13
CA ARG A 363 -5.73 35.37 -23.12
C ARG A 363 -5.46 36.72 -22.50
N LEU A 364 -6.33 37.16 -21.59
CA LEU A 364 -6.15 38.42 -20.85
C LEU A 364 -4.96 38.33 -19.88
N GLN A 365 -4.87 37.26 -19.08
CA GLN A 365 -3.75 37.08 -18.16
C GLN A 365 -2.42 36.90 -18.91
N ALA A 366 -2.38 36.12 -19.98
CA ALA A 366 -1.18 35.93 -20.78
C ALA A 366 -0.69 37.24 -21.43
N ALA A 367 -1.61 38.13 -21.84
CA ALA A 367 -1.24 39.41 -22.46
C ALA A 367 -0.73 40.45 -21.46
N PHE A 368 -1.32 40.54 -20.26
CA PHE A 368 -1.01 41.61 -19.29
C PHE A 368 -0.20 41.14 -18.08
N PHE A 369 -0.30 39.85 -17.72
CA PHE A 369 0.33 39.24 -16.54
C PHE A 369 0.90 37.84 -16.89
N PRO A 370 1.88 37.74 -17.80
CA PRO A 370 2.41 36.43 -18.24
C PRO A 370 3.03 35.62 -17.10
N ALA A 371 3.50 36.26 -16.03
CA ALA A 371 4.03 35.61 -14.84
C ALA A 371 2.93 35.12 -13.86
N ALA A 372 1.65 35.36 -14.15
CA ALA A 372 0.56 34.86 -13.32
C ALA A 372 0.55 33.32 -13.31
N PRO A 373 0.06 32.69 -12.23
CA PRO A 373 0.18 31.23 -12.07
C PRO A 373 -0.49 30.43 -13.19
N TYR A 374 -1.59 30.92 -13.77
CA TYR A 374 -2.33 30.19 -14.80
C TYR A 374 -1.62 30.18 -16.17
N PRO A 375 -1.21 31.31 -16.78
CA PRO A 375 -0.37 31.30 -17.98
C PRO A 375 0.96 30.60 -17.79
N ARG A 376 1.59 30.74 -16.61
CA ARG A 376 2.86 30.09 -16.29
C ARG A 376 2.72 28.57 -16.27
N ALA A 377 1.71 28.03 -15.59
CA ALA A 377 1.45 26.59 -15.55
C ALA A 377 1.17 26.00 -16.94
N LEU A 378 0.39 26.70 -17.78
CA LEU A 378 0.17 26.27 -19.17
C LEU A 378 1.45 26.29 -20.01
N ALA A 379 2.31 27.30 -19.84
CA ALA A 379 3.59 27.37 -20.53
C ALA A 379 4.55 26.26 -20.09
N GLU A 380 4.58 25.93 -18.79
CA GLU A 380 5.37 24.83 -18.24
C GLU A 380 4.91 23.48 -18.81
N LEU A 381 3.60 23.22 -18.87
CA LEU A 381 3.07 21.99 -19.48
C LEU A 381 3.35 21.89 -20.97
N ALA A 382 3.25 23.01 -21.71
CA ALA A 382 3.56 23.04 -23.14
C ALA A 382 5.06 22.81 -23.40
N ALA A 383 5.94 23.40 -22.59
CA ALA A 383 7.39 23.20 -22.69
C ALA A 383 7.82 21.76 -22.37
N ALA A 384 7.08 21.08 -21.50
CA ALA A 384 7.35 19.70 -21.11
C ALA A 384 6.90 18.64 -22.13
N ALA A 385 6.16 19.00 -23.18
CA ALA A 385 5.60 18.03 -24.11
C ALA A 385 6.67 17.17 -24.82
N ALA A 386 7.75 17.78 -25.30
CA ALA A 386 8.86 17.06 -25.94
C ALA A 386 9.70 16.25 -24.93
N PRO A 387 10.19 16.83 -23.81
CA PRO A 387 10.88 16.07 -22.77
C PRO A 387 10.08 14.86 -22.25
N LEU A 388 8.76 14.99 -22.13
CA LEU A 388 7.89 13.91 -21.67
C LEU A 388 7.72 12.81 -22.72
N ALA A 389 7.69 13.17 -24.01
CA ALA A 389 7.69 12.19 -25.11
C ALA A 389 9.02 11.43 -25.17
N ASP A 390 10.14 12.13 -25.00
CA ASP A 390 11.48 11.52 -24.96
C ASP A 390 11.63 10.60 -23.74
N ALA A 391 11.18 11.03 -22.56
CA ALA A 391 11.20 10.20 -21.35
C ALA A 391 10.29 8.97 -21.47
N LEU A 392 9.14 9.08 -22.15
CA LEU A 392 8.28 7.91 -22.44
C LEU A 392 8.96 6.91 -23.37
N ALA A 393 9.63 7.40 -24.42
CA ALA A 393 10.40 6.54 -25.32
C ALA A 393 11.59 5.88 -24.60
N GLY A 394 12.32 6.64 -23.78
CA GLY A 394 13.40 6.14 -22.93
C GLY A 394 12.92 5.10 -21.93
N ALA A 395 11.83 5.38 -21.20
CA ALA A 395 11.23 4.45 -20.26
C ALA A 395 10.81 3.15 -20.96
N ALA A 396 10.19 3.21 -22.14
CA ALA A 396 9.86 2.00 -22.91
C ALA A 396 11.11 1.20 -23.31
N ALA A 397 12.21 1.87 -23.66
CA ALA A 397 13.49 1.25 -23.99
C ALA A 397 14.27 0.73 -22.76
N GLY A 398 13.83 1.06 -21.54
CA GLY A 398 14.50 0.68 -20.29
C GLY A 398 15.51 1.71 -19.77
N ASP A 399 15.58 2.87 -20.38
CA ASP A 399 16.33 4.02 -19.86
C ASP A 399 15.45 4.80 -18.88
N ILE A 400 15.55 4.43 -17.60
CA ILE A 400 14.86 5.12 -16.51
C ILE A 400 15.55 6.45 -16.16
N SER A 401 16.80 6.66 -16.59
CA SER A 401 17.54 7.88 -16.28
C SER A 401 16.96 9.11 -16.98
N ALA A 402 16.30 8.92 -18.13
CA ALA A 402 15.56 9.96 -18.83
C ALA A 402 14.43 10.60 -18.00
N VAL A 403 14.00 9.95 -16.90
CA VAL A 403 13.01 10.50 -15.96
C VAL A 403 13.64 11.44 -14.93
N ALA A 404 14.93 11.31 -14.65
CA ALA A 404 15.61 12.09 -13.61
C ALA A 404 15.64 13.60 -13.91
N ASP A 405 15.66 13.95 -15.20
CA ASP A 405 15.69 15.35 -15.65
C ASP A 405 14.29 15.99 -15.74
N LEU A 406 13.23 15.21 -15.52
CA LEU A 406 11.87 15.73 -15.47
C LEU A 406 11.50 16.20 -14.05
N ASP A 407 11.07 17.46 -13.93
CA ASP A 407 10.38 17.94 -12.72
C ASP A 407 8.94 17.40 -12.69
N ALA A 408 8.78 16.08 -12.49
CA ALA A 408 7.47 15.41 -12.50
C ALA A 408 6.51 16.01 -11.46
N ALA A 409 7.04 16.40 -10.28
CA ALA A 409 6.25 17.04 -9.23
C ALA A 409 5.83 18.48 -9.60
N GLY A 410 6.69 19.24 -10.29
CA GLY A 410 6.33 20.53 -10.88
C GLY A 410 5.25 20.38 -11.93
N LEU A 411 5.39 19.42 -12.84
CA LEU A 411 4.43 19.17 -13.91
C LEU A 411 3.07 18.72 -13.38
N GLU A 412 3.04 17.86 -12.36
CA GLU A 412 1.78 17.46 -11.72
C GLU A 412 1.10 18.66 -11.04
N ARG A 413 1.86 19.49 -10.31
CA ARG A 413 1.32 20.74 -9.72
C ARG A 413 0.77 21.69 -10.78
N SER A 414 1.46 21.82 -11.91
CA SER A 414 1.02 22.70 -13.00
C SER A 414 -0.21 22.15 -13.72
N ALA A 415 -0.30 20.83 -13.91
CA ALA A 415 -1.52 20.18 -14.43
C ALA A 415 -2.72 20.38 -13.49
N ASP A 416 -2.54 20.18 -12.19
CA ASP A 416 -3.58 20.37 -11.18
C ASP A 416 -4.01 21.84 -11.08
N ALA A 417 -3.07 22.78 -11.16
CA ALA A 417 -3.35 24.21 -11.20
C ALA A 417 -4.21 24.58 -12.41
N VAL A 418 -3.83 24.12 -13.61
CA VAL A 418 -4.60 24.36 -14.84
C VAL A 418 -6.02 23.78 -14.73
N ALA A 419 -6.16 22.56 -14.20
CA ALA A 419 -7.47 21.95 -13.98
C ALA A 419 -8.33 22.76 -12.99
N ALA A 420 -7.73 23.28 -11.92
CA ALA A 420 -8.40 24.12 -10.95
C ALA A 420 -8.85 25.47 -11.54
N TYR A 421 -8.00 26.14 -12.32
CA TYR A 421 -8.35 27.37 -13.03
C TYR A 421 -9.47 27.14 -14.03
N ALA A 422 -9.39 26.07 -14.82
CA ALA A 422 -10.43 25.67 -15.76
C ALA A 422 -11.78 25.43 -15.06
N ALA A 423 -11.78 24.67 -13.96
CA ALA A 423 -12.97 24.42 -13.16
C ALA A 423 -13.57 25.71 -12.57
N HIS A 424 -12.72 26.61 -12.08
CA HIS A 424 -13.13 27.92 -11.57
C HIS A 424 -13.73 28.80 -12.67
N ASN A 425 -13.04 28.96 -13.81
CA ASN A 425 -13.48 29.78 -14.93
C ASN A 425 -14.79 29.28 -15.52
N ARG A 426 -14.97 27.96 -15.56
CA ARG A 426 -16.24 27.31 -15.91
C ARG A 426 -17.34 27.65 -14.90
N ALA A 427 -17.06 27.55 -13.60
CA ALA A 427 -18.03 27.90 -12.56
C ALA A 427 -18.44 29.37 -12.61
N VAL A 428 -17.49 30.29 -12.85
CA VAL A 428 -17.74 31.71 -13.05
C VAL A 428 -18.62 31.93 -14.27
N GLN A 429 -18.31 31.29 -15.42
CA GLN A 429 -19.14 31.41 -16.62
C GLN A 429 -20.58 30.96 -16.37
N PHE A 430 -20.77 29.80 -15.74
CA PHE A 430 -22.11 29.29 -15.41
C PHE A 430 -22.84 30.20 -14.42
N PHE A 431 -22.13 30.74 -13.43
CA PHE A 431 -22.72 31.66 -12.46
C PHE A 431 -23.13 32.99 -13.10
N SER A 432 -22.26 33.58 -13.94
CA SER A 432 -22.55 34.81 -14.69
C SER A 432 -23.73 34.61 -15.64
N TRP A 433 -23.79 33.48 -16.35
CA TRP A 433 -24.96 33.11 -17.15
C TRP A 433 -26.22 32.92 -16.29
N GLY A 434 -26.08 32.31 -15.12
CA GLY A 434 -27.17 32.19 -14.14
C GLY A 434 -27.74 33.55 -13.74
N ILE A 435 -26.90 34.54 -13.48
CA ILE A 435 -27.35 35.92 -13.16
C ILE A 435 -28.03 36.58 -14.36
N ILE A 436 -27.45 36.46 -15.57
CA ILE A 436 -27.96 37.11 -16.77
C ILE A 436 -29.31 36.52 -17.21
N PHE A 437 -29.43 35.19 -17.18
CA PHE A 437 -30.60 34.49 -17.69
C PHE A 437 -31.63 34.14 -16.59
N ARG A 438 -31.26 34.18 -15.31
CA ARG A 438 -32.11 33.87 -14.15
C ARG A 438 -31.74 34.69 -12.90
N PRO A 439 -31.98 36.01 -12.91
CA PRO A 439 -31.44 36.92 -11.90
C PRO A 439 -31.91 36.69 -10.45
N VAL A 440 -32.97 35.91 -10.20
CA VAL A 440 -33.52 35.72 -8.83
C VAL A 440 -34.09 34.32 -8.62
N GLU A 441 -33.24 33.33 -8.31
CA GLU A 441 -33.66 32.12 -7.58
C GLU A 441 -32.97 32.13 -6.22
N LEU A 442 -33.70 32.49 -5.15
CA LEU A 442 -33.26 32.30 -3.76
C LEU A 442 -33.78 30.95 -3.28
N GLN A 443 -32.88 30.06 -2.87
CA GLN A 443 -33.30 28.84 -2.17
C GLN A 443 -33.53 29.16 -0.70
N VAL A 444 -34.74 28.86 -0.23
CA VAL A 444 -35.10 28.91 1.19
C VAL A 444 -34.69 27.58 1.81
N LEU A 445 -33.72 27.61 2.72
CA LEU A 445 -33.32 26.43 3.49
C LEU A 445 -34.10 26.43 4.82
N PRO A 446 -34.73 25.31 5.21
CA PRO A 446 -35.32 25.18 6.53
C PRO A 446 -34.18 25.16 7.56
N GLY A 447 -34.17 26.14 8.46
CA GLY A 447 -33.28 26.22 9.61
C GLY A 447 -34.09 26.43 10.88
N ASN A 448 -33.56 26.00 12.03
CA ASN A 448 -34.18 26.05 13.35
C ASN A 448 -34.78 27.45 13.67
N GLY A 449 -36.04 27.65 13.30
CA GLY A 449 -36.84 28.85 13.60
C GLY A 449 -36.73 30.05 12.65
N LEU A 450 -35.77 30.11 11.72
CA LEU A 450 -35.63 31.23 10.77
C LEU A 450 -35.26 30.75 9.35
N PRO A 451 -35.96 31.21 8.29
CA PRO A 451 -35.61 30.87 6.92
C PRO A 451 -34.25 31.48 6.56
N LYS A 452 -33.30 30.61 6.16
CA LYS A 452 -32.01 31.05 5.64
C LYS A 452 -32.11 31.14 4.12
N PHE A 453 -31.85 32.32 3.58
CA PHE A 453 -31.82 32.57 2.14
C PHE A 453 -30.40 32.39 1.63
N ARG A 454 -30.21 31.47 0.69
CA ARG A 454 -28.95 31.32 -0.04
C ARG A 454 -29.22 31.51 -1.53
N PRO A 455 -28.30 32.13 -2.30
CA PRO A 455 -28.38 32.09 -3.76
C PRO A 455 -28.52 30.63 -4.21
N ALA A 456 -29.45 30.33 -5.12
CA ALA A 456 -29.62 28.95 -5.63
C ALA A 456 -28.35 28.39 -6.31
N PHE A 457 -27.42 29.28 -6.67
CA PHE A 457 -26.14 28.97 -7.27
C PHE A 457 -25.02 29.66 -6.48
N ALA A 458 -24.12 28.90 -5.87
CA ALA A 458 -22.86 29.42 -5.35
C ALA A 458 -21.71 28.88 -6.20
N ILE A 459 -20.73 29.72 -6.51
CA ILE A 459 -19.56 29.35 -7.35
C ILE A 459 -18.87 28.09 -6.81
N ALA A 460 -18.75 27.96 -5.49
CA ALA A 460 -18.17 26.80 -4.83
C ALA A 460 -18.96 25.48 -5.05
N ASP A 461 -20.30 25.52 -5.08
CA ASP A 461 -21.11 24.32 -5.30
C ASP A 461 -21.03 23.83 -6.77
N ILE A 462 -20.82 24.75 -7.72
CA ILE A 462 -20.63 24.45 -9.15
C ILE A 462 -19.21 23.91 -9.40
N ALA A 463 -18.19 24.55 -8.81
CA ALA A 463 -16.80 24.11 -8.91
C ALA A 463 -16.58 22.71 -8.30
N ALA A 464 -17.33 22.36 -7.25
CA ALA A 464 -17.29 21.03 -6.61
C ALA A 464 -18.14 19.95 -7.34
N GLY A 465 -18.70 20.23 -8.52
CA GLY A 465 -19.48 19.26 -9.30
C GLY A 465 -20.83 18.86 -8.68
N LYS A 466 -21.28 19.53 -7.61
CA LYS A 466 -22.57 19.26 -6.95
C LYS A 466 -23.72 19.89 -7.72
N SER A 467 -23.94 19.44 -8.96
CA SER A 467 -25.16 19.78 -9.69
C SER A 467 -26.38 19.10 -9.04
N ARG A 468 -27.55 19.74 -9.13
CA ARG A 468 -28.83 19.35 -8.48
C ARG A 468 -29.23 17.86 -8.63
N ARG A 469 -28.67 17.09 -9.58
CA ARG A 469 -28.96 15.65 -9.71
C ARG A 469 -28.59 14.83 -8.45
N GLY A 470 -27.54 15.21 -7.73
CA GLY A 470 -27.16 14.52 -6.47
C GLY A 470 -28.04 14.86 -5.26
N ARG A 471 -28.73 16.02 -5.27
CA ARG A 471 -29.60 16.44 -4.15
C ARG A 471 -31.09 16.17 -4.39
N ALA A 472 -31.54 16.06 -5.65
CA ALA A 472 -32.90 15.64 -5.94
C ALA A 472 -33.16 14.18 -5.50
N ALA A 473 -32.14 13.31 -5.55
CA ALA A 473 -32.23 11.95 -5.01
C ALA A 473 -32.34 11.92 -3.48
N ALA A 474 -31.67 12.84 -2.76
CA ALA A 474 -31.74 12.91 -1.30
C ALA A 474 -33.08 13.47 -0.77
N VAL A 475 -33.81 14.25 -1.58
CA VAL A 475 -35.14 14.78 -1.21
C VAL A 475 -36.26 13.83 -1.62
N ALA A 476 -36.07 12.98 -2.63
CA ALA A 476 -37.04 11.97 -3.03
C ALA A 476 -37.09 10.74 -2.09
N VAL A 477 -36.07 10.53 -1.25
CA VAL A 477 -36.04 9.46 -0.23
C VAL A 477 -36.60 9.92 1.13
N ALA A 478 -36.95 11.20 1.25
CA ALA A 478 -37.55 11.80 2.46
C ALA A 478 -38.98 12.30 2.21
N LYS A 479 -39.74 11.63 1.34
CA LYS A 479 -41.19 11.76 1.20
C LYS A 479 -41.87 10.42 1.34
#